data_AF-A0A7Y2VR89-F1
#
_entry.id   AF-A0A7Y2VR89-F1
#
_cell.length_a   1.000
_cell.length_b   1.000
_cell.length_c   1.000
_cell.angle_alpha   90.00
_cell.angle_beta   90.00
_cell.angle_gamma   90.00
#
_symmetry.space_group_name_H-M   'P 1'
#
loop_
_entity.id
_entity.type
_entity.pdbx_description
1 polymer ?
#
loop_
_entity_poly.entity_id
_entity_poly.type
_entity_poly.pdbx_seq_one_letter_code
_entity_poly.pdbx_strand_id
1 'polypeptide(L)'
;MASILSSIFSMFSGGGKSAEASAGPKGEPQLYADCAIYAEPRKEGGQFRLAGRIEKTVGGEVLVRNFIRADMFSSSDDAIECTVRKAHQIIDQHGPSLFGDGAKERQV
;
A
#
# COMPACT_ATOMS: atom_id res chain seq x y z
N MET A 1 11.09 -48.41 -23.24
CA MET A 1 11.98 -47.38 -22.66
C MET A 1 11.11 -46.21 -22.26
N ALA A 2 10.85 -46.09 -20.96
CA ALA A 2 9.76 -45.29 -20.41
C ALA A 2 10.25 -43.93 -19.90
N SER A 3 9.41 -42.94 -20.17
CA SER A 3 9.37 -41.55 -19.76
C SER A 3 9.85 -41.25 -18.33
N ILE A 4 10.94 -40.50 -18.23
CA ILE A 4 11.45 -39.90 -16.97
C ILE A 4 11.66 -38.37 -17.08
N LEU A 5 11.17 -37.72 -18.14
CA LEU A 5 11.36 -36.27 -18.36
C LEU A 5 10.10 -35.42 -18.14
N SER A 6 8.91 -36.02 -18.00
CA SER A 6 7.64 -35.28 -17.95
C SER A 6 7.22 -34.79 -16.55
N SER A 7 7.88 -35.24 -15.48
CA SER A 7 7.46 -34.96 -14.10
C SER A 7 8.14 -33.75 -13.46
N ILE A 8 9.25 -33.27 -14.01
CA ILE A 8 9.97 -32.09 -13.46
C ILE A 8 9.49 -30.76 -14.05
N PHE A 9 8.87 -30.76 -15.23
CA PHE A 9 8.38 -29.53 -15.86
C PHE A 9 6.96 -29.14 -15.41
N SER A 10 6.15 -30.11 -14.98
CA SER A 10 4.76 -29.86 -14.56
C SER A 10 4.61 -29.31 -13.13
N MET A 11 5.71 -29.18 -12.38
CA MET A 11 5.72 -28.57 -11.04
C MET A 11 6.17 -27.09 -11.06
N PHE A 12 6.63 -26.57 -12.21
CA PHE A 12 6.93 -25.14 -12.38
C PHE A 12 5.79 -24.38 -13.07
N SER A 13 4.78 -25.06 -13.62
CA SER A 13 3.55 -24.42 -14.13
C SER A 13 2.47 -24.32 -13.05
N GLY A 14 2.81 -23.65 -11.95
CA GLY A 14 1.87 -23.22 -10.92
C GLY A 14 1.19 -21.92 -11.34
N GLY A 15 0.20 -22.04 -12.22
CA GLY A 15 -0.68 -20.94 -12.56
C GLY A 15 -1.48 -20.46 -11.35
N GLY A 16 -1.45 -19.14 -11.13
CA GLY A 16 -2.59 -18.40 -10.59
C GLY A 16 -2.82 -18.53 -9.09
N LYS A 17 -2.02 -17.82 -8.32
CA LYS A 17 -2.50 -16.99 -7.21
C LYS A 17 -1.51 -15.87 -6.96
N SER A 18 -1.74 -14.75 -7.64
CA SER A 18 -1.37 -13.43 -7.10
C SER A 18 -2.11 -13.27 -5.78
N ALA A 19 -1.55 -13.83 -4.73
CA ALA A 19 -2.05 -13.73 -3.37
C ALA A 19 -0.83 -13.73 -2.46
N GLU A 20 -0.06 -12.66 -2.58
CA GLU A 20 0.62 -12.06 -1.44
C GLU A 20 0.95 -10.62 -1.84
N ALA A 21 -0.11 -9.82 -2.01
CA ALA A 21 -0.06 -8.51 -1.40
C ALA A 21 0.07 -8.79 0.10
N SER A 22 1.31 -8.95 0.55
CA SER A 22 1.64 -9.02 1.96
C SER A 22 1.12 -7.72 2.57
N ALA A 23 -0.10 -7.79 3.09
CA ALA A 23 -0.56 -6.88 4.10
C ALA A 23 0.45 -7.02 5.24
N GLY A 24 1.44 -6.13 5.22
CA GLY A 24 2.21 -5.80 6.41
C GLY A 24 1.25 -5.45 7.55
N PRO A 25 1.75 -5.45 8.80
CA PRO A 25 0.91 -5.34 9.98
C PRO A 25 -0.07 -4.20 9.77
N LYS A 26 -1.38 -4.49 9.88
CA LYS A 26 -2.41 -3.46 9.96
C LYS A 26 -2.10 -2.63 11.20
N GLY A 27 -1.21 -1.66 11.05
CA GLY A 27 -0.99 -0.63 12.05
C GLY A 27 -2.33 0.04 12.29
N GLU A 28 -2.57 0.42 13.54
CA GLU A 28 -3.73 1.25 13.86
C GLU A 28 -3.68 2.52 12.99
N PRO A 29 -4.82 2.95 12.40
CA PRO A 29 -4.83 4.17 11.62
C PRO A 29 -4.42 5.36 12.48
N GLN A 30 -3.47 6.13 11.97
CA GLN A 30 -3.11 7.39 12.60
C GLN A 30 -4.06 8.49 12.14
N LEU A 31 -4.77 9.11 13.08
CA LEU A 31 -5.71 10.19 12.78
C LEU A 31 -4.96 11.52 12.64
N TYR A 32 -5.22 12.25 11.56
CA TYR A 32 -4.65 13.56 11.30
C TYR A 32 -5.57 14.40 10.40
N ALA A 33 -5.90 15.63 10.83
CA ALA A 33 -6.73 16.58 10.07
C ALA A 33 -8.03 15.97 9.48
N ASP A 34 -8.81 15.28 10.33
CA ASP A 34 -10.03 14.54 9.98
C ASP A 34 -9.84 13.43 8.93
N CYS A 35 -8.60 12.99 8.75
CA CYS A 35 -8.24 11.87 7.88
C CYS A 35 -7.66 10.73 8.71
N ALA A 36 -7.91 9.49 8.29
CA ALA A 36 -7.28 8.29 8.82
C ALA A 36 -6.15 7.85 7.90
N ILE A 37 -4.94 7.79 8.43
CA ILE A 37 -3.73 7.43 7.69
C ILE A 37 -3.39 5.98 7.99
N TYR A 38 -3.28 5.18 6.95
CA TYR A 38 -2.84 3.80 7.04
C TYR A 38 -1.47 3.68 6.36
N ALA A 39 -0.45 3.36 7.15
CA ALA A 39 0.86 3.04 6.62
C ALA A 39 0.90 1.57 6.20
N GLU A 40 1.12 1.33 4.91
CA GLU A 40 1.09 -0.02 4.32
C GLU A 40 2.31 -0.25 3.44
N PRO A 41 3.52 -0.19 4.01
CA PRO A 41 4.73 -0.37 3.23
C PRO A 41 4.76 -1.74 2.57
N ARG A 42 5.17 -1.77 1.30
CA ARG A 42 5.15 -2.99 0.49
C ARG A 42 6.52 -3.64 0.48
N LYS A 43 6.61 -4.91 0.85
CA LYS A 43 7.86 -5.67 0.80
C LYS A 43 8.22 -6.01 -0.65
N GLU A 44 9.40 -5.62 -1.09
CA GLU A 44 9.92 -5.87 -2.44
C GLU A 44 11.42 -6.12 -2.38
N GLY A 45 11.87 -7.28 -2.87
CA GLY A 45 13.30 -7.61 -2.95
C GLY A 45 14.03 -7.65 -1.60
N GLY A 46 13.31 -7.81 -0.48
CA GLY A 46 13.89 -7.76 0.87
C GLY A 46 13.93 -6.35 1.50
N GLN A 47 13.46 -5.34 0.78
CA GLN A 47 13.26 -3.98 1.28
C GLN A 47 11.76 -3.67 1.38
N PHE A 48 11.42 -2.55 2.00
CA PHE A 48 10.06 -2.04 2.17
C PHE A 48 9.91 -0.75 1.38
N ARG A 49 9.08 -0.78 0.34
CA ARG A 49 8.68 0.41 -0.40
C ARG A 49 7.68 1.22 0.42
N LEU A 50 7.89 2.53 0.48
CA LEU A 50 6.96 3.46 1.12
C LEU A 50 5.65 3.52 0.36
N ALA A 51 4.59 3.12 1.03
CA ALA A 51 3.24 3.10 0.49
C ALA A 51 2.24 3.24 1.62
N GLY A 52 1.15 3.97 1.38
CA GLY A 52 0.08 4.14 2.34
C GLY A 52 -1.21 4.61 1.68
N ARG A 53 -2.25 4.72 2.49
CA ARG A 53 -3.53 5.32 2.09
C ARG A 53 -4.02 6.32 3.12
N ILE A 54 -4.72 7.33 2.65
CA ILE A 54 -5.36 8.37 3.44
C ILE A 54 -6.87 8.24 3.20
N GLU A 55 -7.62 7.98 4.25
CA GLU A 55 -9.07 7.88 4.21
C GLU A 55 -9.69 9.13 4.83
N LYS A 56 -10.76 9.64 4.22
CA LYS A 56 -11.56 10.72 4.78
C LYS A 56 -13.04 10.47 4.54
N THR A 57 -13.85 10.68 5.58
CA THR A 57 -15.30 10.61 5.46
C THR A 57 -15.85 11.96 5.02
N VAL A 58 -16.51 12.01 3.86
CA VAL A 58 -17.14 13.21 3.30
C VAL A 58 -18.60 12.89 2.97
N GLY A 59 -19.55 13.56 3.62
CA GLY A 59 -20.98 13.34 3.35
C GLY A 59 -21.49 11.93 3.69
N GLY A 60 -20.79 11.19 4.55
CA GLY A 60 -21.11 9.80 4.89
C GLY A 60 -20.44 8.76 3.98
N GLU A 61 -19.70 9.18 2.95
CA GLU A 61 -18.88 8.30 2.11
C GLU A 61 -17.42 8.36 2.51
N VAL A 62 -16.76 7.20 2.55
CA VAL A 62 -15.31 7.11 2.77
C VAL A 62 -14.61 7.27 1.42
N LEU A 63 -13.81 8.31 1.30
CA LEU A 63 -12.95 8.56 0.14
C LEU A 63 -11.51 8.16 0.51
N VAL A 64 -10.83 7.51 -0.42
CA VAL A 64 -9.50 6.92 -0.20
C VAL A 64 -8.49 7.52 -1.17
N ARG A 65 -7.33 7.93 -0.66
CA ARG A 65 -6.19 8.44 -1.45
C ARG A 65 -4.97 7.58 -1.19
N ASN A 66 -4.58 6.79 -2.18
CA ASN A 66 -3.45 5.86 -2.07
C ASN A 66 -2.22 6.55 -2.62
N PHE A 67 -1.07 6.37 -1.98
CA PHE A 67 0.19 6.88 -2.46
C PHE A 67 1.27 5.82 -2.35
N ILE A 68 2.13 5.78 -3.36
CA ILE A 68 3.26 4.85 -3.42
C ILE A 68 4.46 5.65 -3.91
N ARG A 69 5.58 5.51 -3.21
CA ARG A 69 6.82 6.20 -3.51
C ARG A 69 7.86 5.18 -3.99
N ALA A 70 8.85 5.65 -4.75
CA ALA A 70 9.98 4.80 -5.16
C ALA A 70 10.98 4.56 -4.01
N ASP A 71 10.86 5.32 -2.92
CA ASP A 71 11.71 5.20 -1.73
C ASP A 71 11.57 3.80 -1.10
N MET A 72 12.71 3.16 -0.83
CA MET A 72 12.81 1.82 -0.24
C MET A 72 13.62 1.88 1.06
N PHE A 73 13.15 1.11 2.05
CA PHE A 73 13.71 1.08 3.41
C PHE A 73 14.13 -0.35 3.75
N SER A 74 15.20 -0.50 4.52
CA SER A 74 15.62 -1.81 5.04
C SER A 74 14.78 -2.28 6.24
N SER A 75 14.20 -1.34 6.99
CA SER A 75 13.34 -1.60 8.15
C SER A 75 11.87 -1.34 7.81
N SER A 76 10.97 -2.18 8.33
CA SER A 76 9.53 -1.94 8.24
C SER A 76 9.11 -0.70 9.03
N ASP A 77 9.74 -0.47 10.18
CA ASP A 77 9.33 0.59 11.10
C ASP A 77 9.71 1.96 10.53
N ASP A 78 10.92 2.07 9.96
CA ASP A 78 11.35 3.27 9.23
C ASP A 78 10.42 3.55 8.04
N ALA A 79 9.99 2.50 7.34
CA ALA A 79 9.06 2.63 6.22
C ALA A 79 7.69 3.13 6.70
N ILE A 80 7.20 2.64 7.85
CA ILE A 80 5.94 3.08 8.46
C ILE A 80 6.04 4.55 8.86
N GLU A 81 7.05 4.94 9.63
CA GLU A 81 7.23 6.32 10.08
C GLU A 81 7.35 7.29 8.90
N CYS A 82 8.14 6.93 7.88
CA CYS A 82 8.28 7.74 6.68
C CYS A 82 6.98 7.81 5.88
N THR A 83 6.20 6.73 5.83
CA THR A 83 4.89 6.70 5.18
C THR A 83 3.91 7.64 5.87
N VAL A 84 3.82 7.58 7.20
CA VAL A 84 2.96 8.48 8.00
C VAL A 84 3.38 9.93 7.78
N ARG A 85 4.67 10.24 7.90
CA ARG A 85 5.19 11.59 7.66
C ARG A 85 4.84 12.07 6.24
N LYS A 86 4.92 11.20 5.24
CA LYS A 86 4.55 11.54 3.86
C LYS A 86 3.05 11.78 3.72
N ALA A 87 2.21 10.99 4.39
CA ALA A 87 0.77 11.21 4.40
C ALA A 87 0.40 12.57 5.01
N HIS A 88 1.02 12.97 6.13
CA HIS A 88 0.85 14.30 6.71
C HIS A 88 1.19 15.39 5.68
N GLN A 89 2.32 15.27 5.00
CA GLN A 89 2.72 16.23 3.95
C GLN A 89 1.72 16.30 2.80
N ILE A 90 1.17 15.17 2.35
CA ILE A 90 0.15 15.13 1.29
C ILE A 90 -1.11 15.87 1.76
N ILE A 91 -1.54 15.62 3.00
CA ILE A 91 -2.70 16.28 3.60
C ILE A 91 -2.47 17.79 3.69
N ASP A 92 -1.30 18.22 4.16
CA ASP A 92 -0.98 19.65 4.30
C ASP A 92 -0.85 20.37 2.96
N GLN A 93 -0.23 19.72 1.96
CA GLN A 93 0.01 20.32 0.64
C GLN A 93 -1.27 20.46 -0.19
N HIS A 94 -2.15 19.46 -0.16
CA HIS A 94 -3.38 19.47 -0.93
C HIS A 94 -4.55 20.07 -0.14
N GLY A 95 -4.54 19.97 1.18
CA GLY A 95 -5.59 20.47 2.06
C GLY A 95 -6.98 19.97 1.63
N PRO A 96 -7.99 20.86 1.53
CA PRO A 96 -9.34 20.49 1.10
C PRO A 96 -9.43 19.90 -0.30
N SER A 97 -8.49 20.25 -1.20
CA SER A 97 -8.52 19.79 -2.59
C SER A 97 -8.20 18.31 -2.74
N LEU A 98 -7.56 17.68 -1.73
CA LEU A 98 -7.16 16.27 -1.74
C LEU A 98 -8.35 15.34 -2.04
N PHE A 99 -9.55 15.71 -1.58
CA PHE A 99 -10.80 14.97 -1.78
C PHE A 99 -11.84 15.73 -2.60
N GLY A 100 -11.46 16.86 -3.22
CA GLY A 100 -12.39 17.75 -3.90
C GLY A 100 -13.00 17.19 -5.18
N ASP A 101 -12.40 16.13 -5.74
CA ASP A 101 -12.91 15.41 -6.92
C ASP A 101 -14.01 14.39 -6.59
N GLY A 102 -14.28 14.11 -5.30
CA GLY A 102 -15.32 13.16 -4.88
C GLY A 102 -15.08 11.71 -5.29
N ALA A 103 -13.89 11.39 -5.83
CA ALA A 103 -13.54 10.04 -6.24
C ALA A 103 -13.43 9.14 -5.01
N LYS A 104 -14.09 7.96 -5.05
CA LYS A 104 -14.07 6.97 -3.96
C LYS A 104 -12.67 6.48 -3.66
N GLU A 105 -11.87 6.23 -4.69
CA GLU A 105 -10.47 5.86 -4.56
C GLU A 105 -9.66 6.57 -5.65
N ARG A 106 -8.48 7.09 -5.28
CA ARG A 106 -7.58 7.75 -6.22
C ARG A 106 -6.13 7.61 -5.78
N GLN A 107 -5.21 7.51 -6.75
CA GLN A 107 -3.78 7.60 -6.50
C GLN A 107 -3.31 9.06 -6.46
N VAL A 108 -2.52 9.42 -5.45
CA VAL A 108 -1.92 10.74 -5.24
C VAL A 108 -0.40 10.70 -5.20
#